data_AF-F6HT25-F1
#
_entry.id   AF-F6HT25-F1
#
_cell.length_a   1.000
_cell.length_b   1.000
_cell.length_c   1.000
_cell.angle_alpha   90.00
_cell.angle_beta   90.00
_cell.angle_gamma   90.00
#
_symmetry.space_group_name_H-M   'P 1'
#
loop_
_entity.id
_entity.type
_entity.pdbx_description
1 polymer ?
#
loop_
_entity_poly.entity_id
_entity_poly.type
_entity_poly.pdbx_seq_one_letter_code
_entity_poly.pdbx_strand_id
1 'polypeptide(L)' 'MITEDALLTYQTMINTLDGVRDEMGASASPWAKWTRSWTAEENRHGDLLRTYLYLSGRVDMRMIERTV' A
#
# COMPACT_ATOMS: atom_id res chain seq x y z
N MET A 1 -4.26 -4.34 -8.45
CA MET A 1 -5.39 -4.25 -7.51
C MET A 1 -5.16 -5.19 -6.34
N ILE A 2 -5.29 -6.51 -6.46
CA ILE A 2 -5.00 -7.43 -5.33
C ILE A 2 -3.58 -7.22 -4.76
N THR A 3 -2.58 -7.11 -5.65
CA THR A 3 -1.19 -6.83 -5.25
C THR A 3 -0.99 -5.43 -4.66
N GLU A 4 -1.81 -4.46 -5.06
CA GLU A 4 -1.75 -3.07 -4.59
C GLU A 4 -2.42 -2.94 -3.22
N ASP A 5 -3.47 -3.71 -2.95
CA ASP A 5 -4.13 -3.77 -1.64
C ASP A 5 -3.22 -4.36 -0.54
N ALA A 6 -2.17 -5.07 -0.92
CA ALA A 6 -1.16 -5.59 -0.01
C ALA A 6 -0.14 -4.52 0.47
N LEU A 7 -0.38 -3.23 0.21
CA LEU A 7 0.53 -2.12 0.50
C LEU A 7 1.07 -2.10 1.94
N LEU A 8 0.25 -2.47 2.92
CA LEU A 8 0.70 -2.56 4.33
C LEU A 8 1.88 -3.53 4.49
N THR A 9 1.89 -4.63 3.75
CA THR A 9 2.98 -5.62 3.76
C THR A 9 4.26 -5.01 3.19
N TYR A 10 4.18 -4.24 2.11
CA TYR A 10 5.35 -3.60 1.52
C TYR A 10 5.93 -2.51 2.43
N GLN A 11 5.09 -1.67 3.04
CA GLN A 11 5.55 -0.67 4.00
C GLN A 11 6.19 -1.33 5.22
N THR A 12 5.60 -2.43 5.72
CA THR A 12 6.18 -3.22 6.82
C THR A 12 7.54 -3.77 6.43
N MET A 13 7.68 -4.34 5.23
CA MET A 13 8.95 -4.86 4.71
C MET A 13 10.02 -3.76 4.64
N ILE A 14 9.69 -2.56 4.15
CA ILE A 14 10.65 -1.44 4.13
C ILE A 14 11.05 -1.04 5.57
N ASN A 15 10.11 -1.09 6.51
CA ASN A 15 10.36 -0.79 7.92
C ASN A 15 11.09 -1.91 8.68
N THR A 16 11.44 -3.05 8.06
CA THR A 16 12.37 -4.02 8.65
C THR A 16 13.82 -3.84 8.19
N LEU A 17 14.07 -2.96 7.20
CA LEU A 17 15.41 -2.73 6.67
C LEU A 17 16.23 -1.82 7.60
N ASP A 18 17.37 -2.33 8.06
CA ASP A 18 18.29 -1.59 8.92
C ASP A 18 18.83 -0.33 8.23
N GLY A 19 18.96 0.74 9.01
CA GLY A 19 19.46 2.05 8.53
C GLY A 19 18.43 2.93 7.81
N VAL A 20 17.28 2.38 7.40
CA VAL A 20 16.24 3.12 6.66
C VAL A 20 14.85 3.06 7.30
N ARG A 21 14.59 2.11 8.20
CA ARG A 21 13.30 1.96 8.89
C ARG A 21 12.84 3.20 9.64
N ASP A 22 11.53 3.39 9.72
CA ASP A 22 10.91 4.40 10.57
C ASP A 22 10.66 3.86 11.99
N GLU A 23 11.50 4.24 12.95
CA GLU A 23 11.43 3.71 14.32
C GLU A 23 10.24 4.23 15.14
N MET A 24 9.64 5.36 14.74
CA MET A 24 8.57 6.03 15.52
C MET A 24 7.27 6.20 14.74
N GLY A 25 7.21 5.73 13.49
CA GLY A 25 6.10 5.99 12.56
C GLY A 25 5.97 7.46 12.12
N ALA A 26 6.85 8.33 12.61
CA ALA A 26 6.90 9.75 12.34
C ALA A 26 8.34 10.29 12.40
N SER A 27 9.35 9.41 12.27
CA SER A 27 10.75 9.83 12.30
C SER A 27 11.03 10.94 11.28
N ALA A 28 11.88 11.89 11.67
CA ALA A 28 12.30 13.00 10.83
C ALA A 28 13.39 12.60 9.81
N SER A 29 13.86 11.34 9.85
CA SER A 29 14.88 10.86 8.92
C SER A 29 14.40 10.97 7.46
N PRO A 30 15.31 11.24 6.49
CA PRO A 30 14.94 11.30 5.08
C PRO A 30 14.29 10.00 4.59
N TRP A 31 14.78 8.85 5.06
CA TRP A 31 14.24 7.53 4.70
C TRP A 31 12.82 7.32 5.22
N ALA A 32 12.55 7.67 6.48
CA ALA A 32 11.20 7.56 7.04
C ALA A 32 10.21 8.48 6.32
N LYS A 33 10.61 9.71 5.97
CA LYS A 33 9.80 10.62 5.17
C LYS A 33 9.50 10.04 3.79
N TRP A 34 10.53 9.52 3.11
CA TRP A 34 10.37 8.86 1.82
C TRP A 34 9.40 7.68 1.91
N THR A 35 9.59 6.75 2.86
CA THR A 35 8.72 5.58 3.04
C THR A 35 7.26 5.99 3.21
N ARG A 36 6.97 7.00 4.05
CA ARG A 36 5.58 7.47 4.26
C ARG A 36 5.01 8.17 3.02
N SER A 37 5.80 9.00 2.34
CA SER A 37 5.37 9.66 1.09
C SER A 37 5.12 8.65 -0.03
N TRP A 38 6.02 7.69 -0.22
CA TRP A 38 5.86 6.61 -1.17
C TRP A 38 4.61 5.78 -0.87
N THR A 39 4.38 5.38 0.40
CA THR A 39 3.16 4.67 0.79
C THR A 39 1.90 5.49 0.48
N ALA A 40 1.91 6.80 0.75
CA ALA A 40 0.78 7.66 0.42
C ALA A 40 0.52 7.73 -1.09
N GLU A 41 1.57 7.72 -1.92
CA GLU A 41 1.44 7.70 -3.36
C GLU A 41 0.89 6.36 -3.87
N GLU A 42 1.44 5.23 -3.41
CA GLU A 42 1.05 3.87 -3.81
C GLU A 42 -0.40 3.53 -3.41
N ASN A 43 -0.90 4.05 -2.27
CA ASN A 43 -2.27 3.78 -1.84
C ASN A 43 -3.30 4.17 -2.91
N ARG A 44 -3.01 5.21 -3.68
CA ARG A 44 -3.88 5.69 -4.77
C ARG A 44 -3.99 4.70 -5.92
N HIS A 45 -2.99 3.83 -6.14
CA HIS A 45 -3.03 2.81 -7.16
C HIS A 45 -4.10 1.74 -6.83
N GLY A 46 -4.11 1.26 -5.58
CA GLY A 46 -5.12 0.34 -5.07
C GLY A 46 -6.53 0.91 -5.16
N ASP A 47 -6.71 2.13 -4.64
CA ASP A 47 -8.00 2.84 -4.64
C ASP A 47 -8.56 3.00 -6.06
N LEU A 48 -7.76 3.51 -6.99
CA LEU A 48 -8.17 3.74 -8.38
C LEU A 48 -8.62 2.43 -9.04
N LEU A 49 -7.81 1.37 -8.92
CA LEU A 49 -8.11 0.09 -9.54
C LEU A 49 -9.31 -0.61 -8.89
N ARG A 50 -9.47 -0.51 -7.56
CA ARG A 50 -10.62 -1.05 -6.84
C ARG A 50 -11.92 -0.40 -7.33
N THR A 51 -11.96 0.93 -7.37
CA THR A 51 -13.14 1.67 -7.85
C THR A 51 -13.42 1.33 -9.31
N TYR A 52 -12.40 1.29 -10.17
CA TYR A 52 -12.56 0.91 -11.57
C TYR A 52 -13.16 -0.50 -11.72
N LEU A 53 -12.62 -1.49 -11.02
CA LEU A 53 -13.09 -2.88 -11.12
C LEU A 53 -14.52 -3.04 -10.56
N TYR A 54 -14.81 -2.39 -9.42
CA TYR A 54 -16.16 -2.36 -8.85
C TYR A 54 -17.18 -1.80 -9.84
N LEU A 55 -16.91 -0.62 -10.41
CA LEU A 55 -17.81 0.05 -11.35
C LEU A 55 -17.87 -0.65 -12.72
N SER A 56 -16.84 -1.40 -13.09
CA SER A 56 -16.84 -2.15 -14.35
C SER A 56 -17.95 -3.21 -14.41
N GLY A 57 -18.34 -3.77 -13.26
CA GLY A 57 -19.28 -4.90 -13.17
C GLY A 57 -18.81 -6.18 -13.88
N ARG A 58 -17.51 -6.28 -14.23
CA ARG A 58 -16.96 -7.39 -15.03
C ARG A 58 -16.29 -8.48 -14.19
N VAL A 59 -16.17 -8.28 -12.88
CA VAL A 59 -15.45 -9.19 -11.98
C VAL A 59 -16.26 -9.42 -10.71
N ASP A 60 -16.04 -10.57 -10.06
CA ASP A 60 -16.61 -10.87 -8.75
C ASP A 60 -15.77 -10.19 -7.64
N MET A 61 -16.26 -9.03 -7.19
CA MET A 61 -15.59 -8.25 -6.13
C MET A 61 -15.49 -9.00 -4.81
N ARG A 62 -16.43 -9.89 -4.50
CA ARG A 62 -16.40 -10.67 -3.24
C ARG A 62 -15.23 -11.65 -3.25
N MET A 63 -14.94 -12.26 -4.39
CA MET A 63 -13.80 -13.17 -4.53
C MET A 63 -12.46 -12.43 -4.50
N ILE A 64 -12.42 -11.25 -5.11
CA ILE A 64 -11.29 -10.33 -5.02
C ILE A 64 -10.98 -9.96 -3.57
N GLU A 65 -11.99 -9.49 -2.82
CA GLU A 65 -11.83 -9.06 -1.42
C GLU A 65 -11.43 -10.20 -0.50
N ARG A 66 -11.89 -11.43 -0.77
CA ARG A 66 -11.46 -12.63 -0.02
C ARG A 66 -9.99 -12.98 -0.24
N THR A 67 -9.38 -12.51 -1.34
CA THR A 67 -8.00 -12.86 -1.70
C THR A 67 -6.97 -11.98 -1.01
N VAL A 68 -7.38 -10.79 -0.56
CA VAL A 68 -6.57 -9.85 0.23
C VAL A 68 -6.60 -10.25 1.70
#